data_AF-A0AAE8HXY6-F1
#
_entry.id   AF-A0AAE8HXY6-F1
#
_cell.length_a   1.000
_cell.length_b   1.000
_cell.length_c   1.000
_cell.angle_alpha   90.00
_cell.angle_beta   90.00
_cell.angle_gamma   90.00
#
_symmetry.space_group_name_H-M   'P 1'
#
loop_
_entity.id
_entity.type
_entity.pdbx_description
1 polymer ?
#
loop_
_entity_poly.entity_id
_entity_poly.type
_entity_poly.pdbx_seq_one_letter_code
_entity_poly.pdbx_strand_id
1 'polypeptide(L)'
;MILHRRNLLTAGAGLMGTALLGGCDRFAGSDAGRQTLQVGEDANQYVQRLLMSPTTLAREFPAAMISPWFKPNGTIDPPDRAYRALAAKKFAEFKLTVDGLVQTPLSLSLADLRALPSRTQITRHDCVEGWSCIGQWAGVPLAEVLKRAGLKPQARYAVFHCADTLEYAGGGLEGGDGALLGRPGHPGAVRDAYIQLAAAEDWGGAPTATDAPKDDWGQGSPAAEPEDKRTPIRYYESIDLYDAFNPQTILAYDLNGKPLPVSNGAPLRLRVERQLGYKQAKYVMRVEMVESLNGIGQGGGGYWEDRGYEWYAGI
;
A
#
# COMPACT_ATOMS: atom_id res chain seq x y z
N MET A 1 52.64 -13.33 -31.46
CA MET A 1 51.99 -12.21 -30.73
C MET A 1 51.26 -12.82 -29.53
N ILE A 2 51.83 -12.73 -28.32
CA ILE A 2 51.29 -13.37 -27.11
C ILE A 2 50.27 -12.42 -26.48
N LEU A 3 48.98 -12.70 -26.66
CA LEU A 3 47.91 -11.99 -25.96
C LEU A 3 47.96 -12.33 -24.46
N HIS A 4 48.32 -11.34 -23.64
CA HIS A 4 48.32 -11.46 -22.19
C HIS A 4 46.89 -11.59 -21.66
N ARG A 5 46.54 -12.79 -21.15
CA ARG A 5 45.26 -13.11 -20.47
C ARG A 5 44.86 -12.08 -19.40
N ARG A 6 45.83 -11.38 -18.80
CA ARG A 6 45.60 -10.36 -17.78
C ARG A 6 44.98 -9.06 -18.31
N ASN A 7 45.20 -8.71 -19.58
CA ASN A 7 44.65 -7.47 -20.16
C ASN A 7 43.24 -7.67 -20.75
N LEU A 8 42.84 -8.92 -21.04
CA LEU A 8 41.47 -9.21 -21.47
C LEU A 8 40.49 -9.14 -20.28
N LEU A 9 40.92 -9.49 -19.07
CA LEU A 9 40.08 -9.46 -17.87
C LEU A 9 39.89 -8.04 -17.32
N THR A 10 40.88 -7.15 -17.44
CA THR A 10 40.75 -5.74 -17.05
C THR A 10 39.98 -4.90 -18.07
N ALA A 11 40.08 -5.21 -19.37
CA ALA A 11 39.26 -4.55 -20.41
C ALA A 11 37.78 -5.00 -20.39
N GLY A 12 37.50 -6.24 -19.99
CA GLY A 12 36.13 -6.76 -19.88
C GLY A 12 35.34 -6.24 -18.68
N ALA A 13 36.00 -6.02 -17.54
CA ALA A 13 35.33 -5.58 -16.31
C ALA A 13 34.83 -4.12 -16.36
N GLY A 14 35.51 -3.25 -17.11
CA GLY A 14 35.16 -1.82 -17.20
C GLY A 14 33.95 -1.52 -18.10
N LEU A 15 33.69 -2.36 -19.11
CA LEU A 15 32.57 -2.17 -20.05
C LEU A 15 31.28 -2.91 -19.65
N MET A 16 31.38 -3.94 -18.80
CA MET A 16 30.18 -4.59 -18.25
C MET A 16 29.53 -3.75 -17.15
N GLY A 17 30.29 -3.01 -16.34
CA GLY A 17 29.76 -2.27 -15.20
C GLY A 17 28.78 -1.14 -15.54
N THR A 18 28.98 -0.43 -16.66
CA THR A 18 28.15 0.73 -17.02
C THR A 18 26.96 0.38 -17.93
N ALA A 19 27.06 -0.68 -18.73
CA ALA A 19 25.93 -1.17 -19.55
C ALA A 19 24.90 -1.96 -18.74
N LEU A 20 25.29 -2.56 -17.61
CA LEU A 20 24.39 -3.32 -16.74
C LEU A 20 23.48 -2.42 -15.88
N LEU A 21 23.95 -1.25 -15.44
CA LEU A 21 23.16 -0.38 -14.56
C LEU A 21 21.90 0.18 -15.22
N GLY A 22 21.98 0.69 -16.46
CA GLY A 22 20.78 1.07 -17.24
C GLY A 22 20.09 -0.10 -17.93
N GLY A 23 20.78 -1.24 -18.04
CA GLY A 23 20.26 -2.47 -18.63
C GLY A 23 19.24 -3.16 -17.74
N CYS A 24 19.42 -3.12 -16.42
CA CYS A 24 18.50 -3.73 -15.47
C CYS A 24 17.12 -3.07 -15.48
N ASP A 25 17.03 -1.74 -15.44
CA ASP A 25 15.73 -1.04 -15.50
C ASP A 25 15.08 -1.20 -16.88
N ARG A 26 15.88 -1.19 -17.96
CA ARG A 26 15.38 -1.44 -19.32
C ARG A 26 14.90 -2.88 -19.52
N PHE A 27 15.56 -3.84 -18.88
CA PHE A 27 15.16 -5.24 -18.87
C PHE A 27 13.88 -5.42 -18.04
N ALA A 28 13.85 -4.93 -16.80
CA ALA A 28 12.68 -4.97 -15.93
C ALA A 28 11.45 -4.28 -16.55
N GLY A 29 11.66 -3.23 -17.36
CA GLY A 29 10.60 -2.57 -18.11
C GLY A 29 10.15 -3.27 -19.40
N SER A 30 10.87 -4.30 -19.87
CA SER A 30 10.51 -5.09 -21.06
C SER A 30 9.56 -6.24 -20.71
N ASP A 31 8.79 -6.72 -21.68
CA ASP A 31 7.86 -7.85 -21.47
C ASP A 31 8.58 -9.10 -20.96
N ALA A 32 9.77 -9.39 -21.50
CA ALA A 32 10.58 -10.53 -21.08
C ALA A 32 11.10 -10.37 -19.63
N GLY A 33 11.50 -9.17 -19.23
CA GLY A 33 11.93 -8.93 -17.85
C GLY A 33 10.77 -8.94 -16.87
N ARG A 34 9.62 -8.35 -17.23
CA ARG A 34 8.38 -8.43 -16.43
C ARG A 34 7.95 -9.89 -16.21
N GLN A 35 7.95 -10.70 -17.27
CA GLN A 35 7.62 -12.12 -17.16
C GLN A 35 8.62 -12.88 -16.26
N THR A 36 9.91 -12.56 -16.35
CA THR A 36 10.93 -13.17 -15.50
C THR A 36 10.74 -12.80 -14.02
N LEU A 37 10.46 -11.52 -13.74
CA LEU A 37 10.17 -11.05 -12.37
C LEU A 37 8.90 -11.69 -11.83
N GLN A 38 7.85 -11.81 -12.64
CA GLN A 38 6.60 -12.49 -12.25
C GLN A 38 6.83 -13.97 -11.92
N VAL A 39 7.66 -14.68 -12.68
CA VAL A 39 8.04 -16.07 -12.34
C VAL A 39 8.79 -16.14 -11.01
N GLY A 40 9.66 -15.16 -10.72
CA GLY A 40 10.35 -15.06 -9.43
C GLY A 40 9.39 -14.80 -8.28
N GLU A 41 8.41 -13.92 -8.49
CA GLU A 41 7.35 -13.62 -7.53
C GLU A 41 6.48 -14.84 -7.25
N ASP A 42 5.98 -15.53 -8.29
CA ASP A 42 5.18 -16.75 -8.19
C ASP A 42 5.94 -17.84 -7.42
N ALA A 43 7.24 -17.99 -7.69
CA ALA A 43 8.10 -18.93 -6.98
C ALA A 43 8.27 -18.54 -5.50
N ASN A 44 8.48 -17.25 -5.19
CA ASN A 44 8.56 -16.76 -3.81
C ASN A 44 7.24 -17.01 -3.07
N GLN A 45 6.11 -16.66 -3.68
CA GLN A 45 4.78 -16.90 -3.12
C GLN A 45 4.54 -18.39 -2.84
N TYR A 46 4.84 -19.24 -3.82
CA TYR A 46 4.68 -20.68 -3.70
C TYR A 46 5.53 -21.24 -2.55
N VAL A 47 6.82 -20.88 -2.49
CA VAL A 47 7.73 -21.33 -1.42
C VAL A 47 7.25 -20.85 -0.05
N GLN A 48 6.89 -19.57 0.10
CA GLN A 48 6.38 -19.05 1.37
C GLN A 48 5.09 -19.78 1.80
N ARG A 49 4.19 -20.10 0.88
CA ARG A 49 2.94 -20.84 1.17
C ARG A 49 3.14 -22.33 1.45
N LEU A 50 4.20 -22.93 0.94
CA LEU A 50 4.60 -24.28 1.32
C LEU A 50 5.19 -24.33 2.72
N LEU A 51 6.01 -23.33 3.08
CA LEU A 51 6.71 -23.29 4.36
C LEU A 51 5.83 -22.77 5.50
N MET A 52 4.84 -21.93 5.19
CA MET A 52 3.96 -21.31 6.17
C MET A 52 2.54 -21.84 6.03
N SER A 53 1.92 -22.21 7.15
CA SER A 53 0.50 -22.53 7.19
C SER A 53 -0.33 -21.27 6.86
N PRO A 54 -1.55 -21.43 6.32
CA PRO A 54 -2.50 -20.31 6.16
C PRO A 54 -2.79 -19.58 7.47
N THR A 55 -2.58 -20.26 8.60
CA THR A 55 -2.77 -19.73 9.95
C THR A 55 -1.47 -19.32 10.64
N THR A 56 -0.32 -19.44 9.97
CA THR A 56 0.95 -18.91 10.49
C THR A 56 0.82 -17.40 10.63
N LEU A 57 1.09 -16.93 11.85
CA LEU A 57 1.03 -15.53 12.23
C LEU A 57 2.39 -14.87 11.99
N ALA A 58 2.37 -13.60 11.58
CA ALA A 58 3.51 -12.71 11.72
C ALA A 58 3.86 -12.55 13.21
N ARG A 59 5.14 -12.25 13.46
CA ARG A 59 5.65 -12.08 14.82
C ARG A 59 4.92 -10.94 15.52
N GLU A 60 4.39 -11.23 16.71
CA GLU A 60 3.92 -10.22 17.64
C GLU A 60 5.02 -9.81 18.62
N PHE A 61 4.96 -8.55 19.06
CA PHE A 61 5.96 -7.92 19.91
C PHE A 61 5.36 -7.54 21.27
N PRO A 62 6.18 -7.49 22.34
CA PRO A 62 5.69 -7.00 23.63
C PRO A 62 5.38 -5.49 23.57
N ALA A 63 4.47 -5.02 24.42
CA ALA A 63 4.06 -3.61 24.47
C ALA A 63 5.22 -2.63 24.71
N ALA A 64 6.28 -3.06 25.40
CA ALA A 64 7.49 -2.26 25.62
C ALA A 64 8.27 -1.92 24.33
N MET A 65 7.99 -2.63 23.21
CA MET A 65 8.60 -2.38 21.90
C MET A 65 7.73 -1.50 21.00
N ILE A 66 6.55 -1.07 21.43
CA ILE A 66 5.71 -0.15 20.66
C ILE A 66 6.52 1.15 20.42
N SER A 67 6.57 1.56 19.15
CA SER A 67 7.28 2.78 18.77
C SER A 67 6.61 3.99 19.43
N PRO A 68 7.37 4.95 20.01
CA PRO A 68 6.80 6.15 20.64
C PRO A 68 5.90 6.95 19.70
N TRP A 69 6.24 6.93 18.42
CA TRP A 69 5.46 7.48 17.33
C TRP A 69 5.39 6.44 16.21
N PHE A 70 4.20 6.24 15.65
CA PHE A 70 4.01 5.35 14.50
C PHE A 70 4.09 6.18 13.22
N LYS A 71 5.22 6.06 12.50
CA LYS A 71 5.48 6.81 11.27
C LYS A 71 4.40 6.50 10.21
N PRO A 72 3.66 7.50 9.68
CA PRO A 72 2.74 7.31 8.58
C PRO A 72 3.50 7.15 7.25
N ASN A 73 2.98 6.32 6.35
CA ASN A 73 3.52 6.09 5.00
C ASN A 73 2.59 6.67 3.93
N GLY A 74 3.09 7.29 2.86
CA GLY A 74 2.26 7.88 1.80
C GLY A 74 1.34 9.02 2.28
N THR A 75 0.14 9.17 1.68
CA THR A 75 -0.81 10.25 1.96
C THR A 75 -1.15 10.38 3.45
N ILE A 76 -0.86 11.52 4.10
CA ILE A 76 -1.17 11.72 5.54
C ILE A 76 -2.46 12.52 5.80
N ASP A 77 -3.01 13.16 4.78
CA ASP A 77 -4.32 13.81 4.81
C ASP A 77 -4.91 13.77 3.39
N PRO A 78 -5.94 12.93 3.14
CA PRO A 78 -6.56 12.85 1.81
C PRO A 78 -7.18 14.21 1.41
N PRO A 79 -6.87 14.73 0.21
CA PRO A 79 -7.43 16.00 -0.26
C PRO A 79 -8.93 15.90 -0.61
N ASP A 80 -9.43 14.68 -0.71
CA ASP A 80 -10.78 14.33 -1.14
C ASP A 80 -11.88 14.96 -0.30
N ARG A 81 -12.70 15.81 -0.94
CA ARG A 81 -13.80 16.54 -0.29
C ARG A 81 -14.78 15.64 0.46
N ALA A 82 -15.15 14.50 -0.13
CA ALA A 82 -16.06 13.54 0.50
C ALA A 82 -15.45 12.94 1.78
N TYR A 83 -14.16 12.60 1.73
CA TYR A 83 -13.44 12.08 2.89
C TYR A 83 -13.28 13.14 3.98
N ARG A 84 -12.88 14.37 3.62
CA ARG A 84 -12.78 15.50 4.57
C ARG A 84 -14.12 15.82 5.24
N ALA A 85 -15.23 15.71 4.53
CA ALA A 85 -16.56 15.86 5.11
C ALA A 85 -16.88 14.77 6.16
N LEU A 86 -16.45 13.53 5.92
CA LEU A 86 -16.55 12.45 6.92
C LEU A 86 -15.63 12.74 8.13
N ALA A 87 -14.39 13.15 7.88
CA ALA A 87 -13.40 13.44 8.93
C ALA A 87 -13.86 14.58 9.85
N ALA A 88 -14.40 15.66 9.28
CA ALA A 88 -14.96 16.79 10.03
C ALA A 88 -16.11 16.38 10.97
N LYS A 89 -16.82 15.30 10.64
CA LYS A 89 -17.89 14.71 11.47
C LYS A 89 -17.40 13.51 12.28
N LYS A 90 -16.09 13.35 12.47
CA LYS A 90 -15.45 12.23 13.20
C LYS A 90 -15.91 10.87 12.69
N PHE A 91 -16.15 10.76 11.38
CA PHE A 91 -16.59 9.55 10.70
C PHE A 91 -17.91 8.95 11.23
N ALA A 92 -18.75 9.76 11.87
CA ALA A 92 -20.06 9.31 12.37
C ALA A 92 -20.97 8.77 11.24
N GLU A 93 -20.80 9.28 10.03
CA GLU A 93 -21.56 8.90 8.82
C GLU A 93 -20.79 7.90 7.94
N PHE A 94 -19.60 7.45 8.34
CA PHE A 94 -18.80 6.51 7.56
C PHE A 94 -19.54 5.19 7.34
N LYS A 95 -19.39 4.65 6.13
CA LYS A 95 -19.85 3.32 5.74
C LYS A 95 -18.76 2.62 4.93
N LEU A 96 -18.38 1.43 5.37
CA LEU A 96 -17.61 0.47 4.58
C LEU A 96 -18.58 -0.30 3.67
N THR A 97 -18.40 -0.19 2.36
CA THR A 97 -19.13 -1.01 1.40
C THR A 97 -18.40 -2.35 1.19
N VAL A 98 -19.13 -3.46 1.17
CA VAL A 98 -18.59 -4.78 0.80
C VAL A 98 -19.47 -5.37 -0.30
N ASP A 99 -18.91 -5.59 -1.49
CA ASP A 99 -19.68 -5.99 -2.67
C ASP A 99 -18.88 -6.85 -3.67
N GLY A 100 -19.33 -6.89 -4.93
CA GLY A 100 -18.78 -7.75 -5.97
C GLY A 100 -19.32 -9.19 -5.85
N LEU A 101 -18.40 -10.16 -5.82
CA LEU A 101 -18.68 -11.59 -5.73
C LEU A 101 -19.04 -12.04 -4.31
N VAL A 102 -20.06 -11.41 -3.75
CA VAL A 102 -20.67 -11.74 -2.45
C VAL A 102 -22.15 -12.10 -2.62
N GLN A 103 -22.70 -12.85 -1.68
CA GLN A 103 -24.10 -13.26 -1.64
C GLN A 103 -24.98 -12.14 -1.10
N THR A 104 -24.50 -11.42 -0.10
CA THR A 104 -25.19 -10.30 0.54
C THR A 104 -24.24 -9.11 0.62
N PRO A 105 -24.36 -8.11 -0.28
CA PRO A 105 -23.61 -6.86 -0.16
C PRO A 105 -23.87 -6.18 1.18
N LEU A 106 -22.82 -5.64 1.79
CA LEU A 106 -22.89 -5.00 3.11
C LEU A 106 -22.58 -3.50 3.01
N SER A 107 -23.17 -2.73 3.92
CA SER A 107 -22.82 -1.33 4.17
C SER A 107 -22.71 -1.12 5.68
N LEU A 108 -21.49 -1.25 6.22
CA LEU A 108 -21.22 -1.32 7.65
C LEU A 108 -20.73 0.04 8.16
N SER A 109 -21.37 0.59 9.20
CA SER A 109 -20.83 1.75 9.90
C SER A 109 -19.58 1.41 10.71
N LEU A 110 -18.85 2.43 11.16
CA LEU A 110 -17.75 2.23 12.10
C LEU A 110 -18.24 1.58 13.41
N ALA A 111 -19.46 1.89 13.86
CA ALA A 111 -20.08 1.25 15.01
C ALA A 111 -20.37 -0.23 14.76
N ASP A 112 -20.89 -0.58 13.57
CA ASP A 112 -21.12 -1.98 13.19
C ASP A 112 -19.82 -2.77 13.19
N LEU A 113 -18.74 -2.22 12.61
CA LEU A 113 -17.42 -2.84 12.59
C LEU A 113 -16.85 -3.06 14.00
N ARG A 114 -17.05 -2.10 14.91
CA ARG A 114 -16.63 -2.21 16.31
C ARG A 114 -17.45 -3.23 17.11
N ALA A 115 -18.68 -3.52 16.70
CA ALA A 115 -19.53 -4.53 17.33
C ALA A 115 -19.19 -5.97 16.87
N LEU A 116 -18.38 -6.13 15.83
CA LEU A 116 -17.86 -7.43 15.39
C LEU A 116 -16.76 -7.94 16.33
N PRO A 117 -16.47 -9.27 16.32
CA PRO A 117 -15.30 -9.78 17.02
C PRO A 117 -14.04 -9.01 16.63
N SER A 118 -13.36 -8.44 17.63
CA SER A 118 -12.15 -7.65 17.43
C SER A 118 -10.91 -8.46 17.81
N ARG A 119 -9.81 -8.19 17.09
CA ARG A 119 -8.47 -8.67 17.42
C ARG A 119 -7.60 -7.47 17.73
N THR A 120 -6.77 -7.62 18.76
CA THR A 120 -5.64 -6.72 19.01
C THR A 120 -4.34 -7.46 18.74
N GLN A 121 -3.40 -6.80 18.07
CA GLN A 121 -2.08 -7.35 17.75
C GLN A 121 -1.02 -6.26 17.82
N ILE A 122 0.17 -6.59 18.35
CA ILE A 122 1.32 -5.67 18.35
C ILE A 122 2.30 -6.17 17.30
N THR A 123 2.32 -5.51 16.15
CA THR A 123 3.03 -5.99 14.96
C THR A 123 3.94 -4.92 14.40
N ARG A 124 4.95 -5.36 13.67
CA ARG A 124 5.88 -4.48 12.96
C ARG A 124 5.34 -4.19 11.56
N HIS A 125 5.37 -2.94 11.17
CA HIS A 125 5.13 -2.50 9.82
C HIS A 125 6.48 -2.27 9.15
N ASP A 126 6.75 -3.02 8.09
CA ASP A 126 7.99 -2.96 7.33
C ASP A 126 7.72 -2.20 6.02
N CYS A 127 8.26 -1.00 5.90
CA CYS A 127 8.09 -0.17 4.70
C CYS A 127 9.15 -0.50 3.65
N VAL A 128 8.76 -0.47 2.38
CA VAL A 128 9.66 -0.64 1.22
C VAL A 128 10.75 0.45 1.17
N GLU A 129 10.53 1.60 1.81
CA GLU A 129 11.48 2.71 1.94
C GLU A 129 12.63 2.43 2.94
N GLY A 130 12.72 1.21 3.49
CA GLY A 130 13.86 0.79 4.34
C GLY A 130 13.72 1.12 5.82
N TRP A 131 12.53 1.46 6.29
CA TRP A 131 12.25 1.71 7.72
C TRP A 131 11.15 0.78 8.25
N SER A 132 11.11 0.60 9.57
CA SER A 132 10.06 -0.16 10.24
C SER A 132 9.56 0.52 11.51
N CYS A 133 8.30 0.27 11.88
CA CYS A 133 7.67 0.79 13.10
C CYS A 133 6.79 -0.28 13.74
N ILE A 134 6.76 -0.35 15.08
CA ILE A 134 5.92 -1.30 15.81
C ILE A 134 4.71 -0.55 16.37
N GLY A 135 3.52 -1.05 16.10
CA GLY A 135 2.26 -0.49 16.59
C GLY A 135 1.35 -1.57 17.15
N GLN A 136 0.54 -1.19 18.14
CA GLN A 136 -0.60 -2.01 18.57
C GLN A 136 -1.82 -1.66 17.74
N TRP A 137 -2.30 -2.60 16.95
CA TRP A 137 -3.47 -2.43 16.09
C TRP A 137 -4.66 -3.15 16.70
N ALA A 138 -5.84 -2.53 16.66
CA ALA A 138 -7.08 -3.23 16.95
C ALA A 138 -8.12 -3.00 15.86
N GLY A 139 -8.85 -4.06 15.53
CA GLY A 139 -9.73 -4.10 14.37
C GLY A 139 -10.50 -5.40 14.26
N VAL A 140 -11.44 -5.44 13.33
CA VAL A 140 -12.16 -6.68 12.99
C VAL A 140 -11.30 -7.52 12.04
N PRO A 141 -11.13 -8.84 12.27
CA PRO A 141 -10.53 -9.72 11.27
C PRO A 141 -11.31 -9.67 9.95
N LEU A 142 -10.62 -9.47 8.83
CA LEU A 142 -11.26 -9.33 7.52
C LEU A 142 -12.15 -10.53 7.19
N ALA A 143 -11.72 -11.73 7.58
CA ALA A 143 -12.48 -12.96 7.47
C ALA A 143 -13.89 -12.86 8.08
N GLU A 144 -14.08 -12.15 9.20
CA GLU A 144 -15.40 -12.01 9.83
C GLU A 144 -16.36 -11.16 8.99
N VAL A 145 -15.83 -10.13 8.32
CA VAL A 145 -16.60 -9.30 7.39
C VAL A 145 -16.96 -10.11 6.14
N LEU A 146 -16.00 -10.83 5.57
CA LEU A 146 -16.21 -11.62 4.35
C LEU A 146 -17.14 -12.82 4.57
N LYS A 147 -17.07 -13.50 5.72
CA LYS A 147 -18.01 -14.57 6.10
C LYS A 147 -19.45 -14.04 6.18
N ARG A 148 -19.65 -12.85 6.73
CA ARG A 148 -20.97 -12.20 6.82
C ARG A 148 -21.53 -11.82 5.45
N ALA A 149 -20.69 -11.33 4.54
CA ALA A 149 -21.11 -11.01 3.18
C ALA A 149 -21.42 -12.29 2.37
N GLY A 150 -20.80 -13.41 2.74
CA GLY A 150 -20.92 -14.72 2.09
C GLY A 150 -20.29 -14.71 0.70
N LEU A 151 -19.09 -15.25 0.54
CA LEU A 151 -18.42 -15.24 -0.76
C LEU A 151 -19.13 -16.13 -1.79
N LYS A 152 -19.15 -15.69 -3.06
CA LYS A 152 -19.54 -16.56 -4.18
C LYS A 152 -18.36 -17.51 -4.52
N PRO A 153 -18.63 -18.71 -5.08
CA PRO A 153 -17.57 -19.69 -5.39
C PRO A 153 -16.47 -19.19 -6.34
N GLN A 154 -16.75 -18.16 -7.14
CA GLN A 154 -15.81 -17.55 -8.09
C GLN A 154 -14.92 -16.48 -7.45
N ALA A 155 -15.17 -16.04 -6.21
CA ALA A 155 -14.35 -15.03 -5.56
C ALA A 155 -12.90 -15.54 -5.39
N ARG A 156 -11.92 -14.69 -5.72
CA ARG A 156 -10.47 -15.01 -5.64
C ARG A 156 -9.67 -13.92 -4.94
N TYR A 157 -10.06 -12.66 -5.13
CA TYR A 157 -9.33 -11.50 -4.60
C TYR A 157 -10.28 -10.54 -3.89
N ALA A 158 -9.78 -9.91 -2.84
CA ALA A 158 -10.39 -8.76 -2.19
C ALA A 158 -9.67 -7.49 -2.66
N VAL A 159 -10.39 -6.58 -3.30
CA VAL A 159 -9.89 -5.28 -3.77
C VAL A 159 -10.35 -4.20 -2.81
N PHE A 160 -9.41 -3.40 -2.30
CA PHE A 160 -9.65 -2.29 -1.38
C PHE A 160 -9.62 -0.98 -2.16
N HIS A 161 -10.74 -0.28 -2.18
CA HIS A 161 -10.84 1.06 -2.78
C HIS A 161 -10.71 2.11 -1.69
N CYS A 162 -9.79 3.03 -1.87
CA CYS A 162 -9.38 3.98 -0.84
C CYS A 162 -9.83 5.40 -1.16
N ALA A 163 -9.92 6.21 -0.11
CA ALA A 163 -10.34 7.59 -0.25
C ALA A 163 -9.26 8.50 -0.81
N ASP A 164 -7.98 8.15 -0.71
CA ASP A 164 -6.88 9.02 -1.10
C ASP A 164 -6.59 9.01 -2.60
N THR A 165 -6.36 10.22 -3.10
CA THR A 165 -5.90 10.49 -4.45
C THR A 165 -4.38 10.66 -4.44
N LEU A 166 -3.67 9.87 -5.25
CA LEU A 166 -2.20 9.94 -5.35
C LEU A 166 -1.75 10.77 -6.55
N GLU A 167 -2.53 10.77 -7.63
CA GLU A 167 -2.22 11.48 -8.88
C GLU A 167 -3.50 12.06 -9.49
N TYR A 168 -3.37 12.97 -10.45
CA TYR A 168 -4.48 13.55 -11.21
C TYR A 168 -4.20 13.41 -12.71
N ALA A 169 -5.10 12.76 -13.44
CA ALA A 169 -5.00 12.63 -14.89
C ALA A 169 -5.44 13.92 -15.60
N GLY A 170 -4.61 14.42 -16.54
CA GLY A 170 -5.00 15.47 -17.49
C GLY A 170 -4.36 16.86 -17.34
N GLY A 171 -3.18 16.99 -16.71
CA GLY A 171 -2.47 18.28 -16.65
C GLY A 171 -1.51 18.50 -17.83
N GLY A 172 -1.98 19.08 -18.93
CA GLY A 172 -1.10 19.78 -19.86
C GLY A 172 -0.72 21.13 -19.25
N LEU A 173 0.55 21.31 -18.87
CA LEU A 173 1.04 22.61 -18.41
C LEU A 173 1.23 23.53 -19.62
N GLU A 174 0.26 24.41 -19.89
CA GLU A 174 0.57 25.66 -20.56
C GLU A 174 1.29 26.57 -19.55
N GLY A 175 2.61 26.70 -19.70
CA GLY A 175 3.43 27.71 -19.03
C GLY A 175 4.04 27.27 -17.69
N GLY A 176 5.15 26.55 -17.75
CA GLY A 176 6.01 26.29 -16.59
C GLY A 176 6.76 24.97 -16.72
N ASP A 177 7.97 25.03 -17.30
CA ASP A 177 9.01 23.98 -17.33
C ASP A 177 8.52 22.54 -17.44
N GLY A 178 7.99 22.22 -18.62
CA GLY A 178 7.71 20.85 -19.08
C GLY A 178 8.97 20.01 -19.30
N ALA A 179 9.73 19.73 -18.25
CA ALA A 179 10.97 18.96 -18.31
C ALA A 179 11.03 17.73 -17.39
N LEU A 180 9.99 17.40 -16.61
CA LEU A 180 10.06 16.24 -15.69
C LEU A 180 9.07 15.11 -15.89
N LEU A 181 8.05 15.22 -16.75
CA LEU A 181 7.15 14.08 -16.99
C LEU A 181 6.68 14.04 -18.45
N GLY A 182 7.38 13.22 -19.24
CA GLY A 182 7.07 12.98 -20.64
C GLY A 182 7.30 11.53 -21.03
N ARG A 183 6.27 10.69 -20.81
CA ARG A 183 5.73 9.61 -21.68
C ARG A 183 5.22 8.41 -20.87
N PRO A 184 4.05 7.84 -21.22
CA PRO A 184 3.62 6.55 -20.68
C PRO A 184 4.57 5.48 -21.23
N GLY A 185 5.27 4.78 -20.33
CA GLY A 185 6.22 3.72 -20.71
C GLY A 185 7.56 3.66 -19.97
N HIS A 186 7.72 4.33 -18.82
CA HIS A 186 8.94 4.19 -18.00
C HIS A 186 8.62 3.86 -16.53
N PRO A 187 8.66 2.57 -16.14
CA PRO A 187 8.52 2.14 -14.74
C PRO A 187 9.59 2.73 -13.82
N GLY A 188 10.81 2.96 -14.33
CA GLY A 188 11.93 3.46 -13.52
C GLY A 188 11.79 4.92 -13.07
N ALA A 189 11.21 5.80 -13.90
CA ALA A 189 11.14 7.23 -13.60
C ALA A 189 10.20 7.58 -12.44
N VAL A 190 9.15 6.77 -12.22
CA VAL A 190 8.20 6.97 -11.11
C VAL A 190 8.76 6.39 -9.80
N ARG A 191 9.44 5.23 -9.87
CA ARG A 191 10.19 4.66 -8.73
C ARG A 191 11.25 5.65 -8.23
N ASP A 192 12.04 6.19 -9.15
CA ASP A 192 13.12 7.11 -8.80
C ASP A 192 12.58 8.46 -8.32
N ALA A 193 11.47 8.97 -8.88
CA ALA A 193 10.84 10.20 -8.37
C ALA A 193 10.28 10.04 -6.96
N TYR A 194 9.69 8.88 -6.62
CA TYR A 194 9.19 8.61 -5.26
C TYR A 194 10.33 8.35 -4.27
N ILE A 195 11.36 7.60 -4.66
CA ILE A 195 12.57 7.40 -3.84
C ILE A 195 13.30 8.74 -3.66
N GLN A 196 13.38 9.61 -4.67
CA GLN A 196 13.99 10.94 -4.55
C GLN A 196 13.16 11.86 -3.65
N LEU A 197 11.83 11.82 -3.71
CA LEU A 197 10.96 12.53 -2.76
C LEU A 197 11.15 12.02 -1.33
N ALA A 198 11.35 10.71 -1.13
CA ALA A 198 11.63 10.11 0.17
C ALA A 198 13.09 10.31 0.66
N ALA A 199 14.04 10.52 -0.26
CA ALA A 199 15.47 10.65 0.03
C ALA A 199 15.98 12.11 0.08
N ALA A 200 15.22 13.08 -0.43
CA ALA A 200 15.59 14.51 -0.40
C ALA A 200 15.42 15.16 0.98
N GLU A 201 14.87 14.43 1.95
CA GLU A 201 14.74 14.90 3.33
C GLU A 201 15.87 14.28 4.18
N ASP A 202 16.79 15.12 4.61
CA ASP A 202 17.91 14.79 5.50
C ASP A 202 17.38 14.44 6.91
N TRP A 203 16.91 13.21 7.11
CA TRP A 203 16.28 12.76 8.36
C TRP A 203 17.31 12.20 9.35
N GLY A 204 18.00 13.10 10.03
CA GLY A 204 18.75 12.77 11.24
C GLY A 204 17.81 12.27 12.35
N GLY A 205 17.91 10.98 12.69
CA GLY A 205 17.27 10.38 13.87
C GLY A 205 15.74 10.27 13.81
N ALA A 206 15.19 9.20 14.41
CA ALA A 206 13.74 9.10 14.59
C ALA A 206 13.25 10.28 15.46
N PRO A 207 12.19 11.01 15.05
CA PRO A 207 11.61 12.07 15.88
C PRO A 207 11.18 11.52 17.24
N THR A 208 11.34 12.34 18.28
CA THR A 208 10.92 11.98 19.64
C THR A 208 9.41 12.15 19.80
N ALA A 209 8.81 11.61 20.86
CA ALA A 209 7.36 11.68 21.10
C ALA A 209 6.79 13.13 21.15
N THR A 210 7.64 14.14 21.33
CA THR A 210 7.27 15.57 21.29
C THR A 210 7.11 16.14 19.88
N ASP A 211 7.59 15.42 18.86
CA ASP A 211 7.59 15.86 17.46
C ASP A 211 6.42 15.27 16.65
N ALA A 212 5.59 14.43 17.29
CA ALA A 212 4.40 13.86 16.67
C ALA A 212 3.37 14.97 16.38
N PRO A 213 2.85 15.08 15.14
CA PRO A 213 1.75 15.99 14.83
C PRO A 213 0.57 15.71 15.76
N LYS A 214 -0.01 16.77 16.34
CA LYS A 214 -1.17 16.63 17.24
C LYS A 214 -2.33 15.96 16.49
N ASP A 215 -3.00 15.03 17.18
CA ASP A 215 -4.21 14.34 16.71
C ASP A 215 -5.37 15.34 16.57
N ASP A 216 -5.33 16.13 15.50
CA ASP A 216 -6.34 17.13 15.21
C ASP A 216 -7.21 16.63 14.06
N TRP A 217 -8.42 16.19 14.41
CA TRP A 217 -9.46 15.78 13.47
C TRP A 217 -10.05 16.94 12.65
N GLY A 218 -9.41 18.11 12.60
CA GLY A 218 -9.65 19.12 11.56
C GLY A 218 -9.73 20.58 12.01
N GLN A 219 -8.86 21.10 12.89
CA GLN A 219 -8.73 22.56 13.03
C GLN A 219 -7.89 23.14 11.90
N GLY A 220 -8.59 23.36 10.79
CA GLY A 220 -8.07 24.01 9.61
C GLY A 220 -8.61 23.30 8.40
N SER A 221 -9.92 23.40 8.16
CA SER A 221 -10.37 23.31 6.76
C SER A 221 -9.74 24.50 6.05
N PRO A 222 -8.75 24.33 5.14
CA PRO A 222 -8.40 25.44 4.26
C PRO A 222 -9.68 25.86 3.53
N ALA A 223 -9.77 27.15 3.20
CA ALA A 223 -10.83 27.67 2.34
C ALA A 223 -11.01 26.72 1.15
N ALA A 224 -12.25 26.53 0.69
CA ALA A 224 -12.55 25.60 -0.41
C ALA A 224 -11.62 25.88 -1.59
N GLU A 225 -10.59 25.06 -1.74
CA GLU A 225 -9.69 25.08 -2.89
C GLU A 225 -10.56 24.88 -4.14
N PRO A 226 -10.32 25.63 -5.22
CA PRO A 226 -11.08 25.45 -6.45
C PRO A 226 -11.03 23.98 -6.88
N GLU A 227 -12.18 23.45 -7.27
CA GLU A 227 -12.32 22.05 -7.67
C GLU A 227 -11.32 21.71 -8.79
N ASP A 228 -10.37 20.82 -8.48
CA ASP A 228 -9.44 20.32 -9.48
C ASP A 228 -10.23 19.53 -10.52
N LYS A 229 -10.31 20.08 -11.74
CA LYS A 229 -11.08 19.49 -12.85
C LYS A 229 -10.43 18.22 -13.42
N ARG A 230 -9.20 17.89 -13.01
CA ARG A 230 -8.50 16.68 -13.42
C ARG A 230 -9.14 15.44 -12.79
N THR A 231 -9.04 14.31 -13.46
CA THR A 231 -9.62 13.07 -12.93
C THR A 231 -8.68 12.50 -11.86
N PRO A 232 -9.13 12.33 -10.60
CA PRO A 232 -8.29 11.78 -9.55
C PRO A 232 -7.98 10.31 -9.81
N ILE A 233 -6.71 9.94 -9.73
CA ILE A 233 -6.24 8.55 -9.69
C ILE A 233 -6.13 8.16 -8.22
N ARG A 234 -7.10 7.37 -7.77
CA ARG A 234 -7.20 6.91 -6.38
C ARG A 234 -6.28 5.74 -6.12
N TYR A 235 -5.79 5.68 -4.89
CA TYR A 235 -5.11 4.49 -4.40
C TYR A 235 -6.11 3.33 -4.28
N TYR A 236 -5.66 2.15 -4.70
CA TYR A 236 -6.36 0.90 -4.50
C TYR A 236 -5.34 -0.20 -4.25
N GLU A 237 -5.78 -1.27 -3.62
CA GLU A 237 -4.93 -2.41 -3.29
C GLU A 237 -5.70 -3.72 -3.43
N SER A 238 -5.01 -4.85 -3.51
CA SER A 238 -5.65 -6.16 -3.42
C SER A 238 -4.80 -7.21 -2.72
N ILE A 239 -5.50 -8.20 -2.16
CA ILE A 239 -4.93 -9.45 -1.64
C ILE A 239 -5.81 -10.62 -2.09
N ASP A 240 -5.27 -11.83 -2.11
CA ASP A 240 -6.08 -13.02 -2.36
C ASP A 240 -6.78 -13.55 -1.11
N LEU A 241 -7.61 -14.58 -1.28
CA LEU A 241 -8.32 -15.21 -0.17
C LEU A 241 -7.40 -15.88 0.85
N TYR A 242 -6.16 -16.24 0.49
CA TYR A 242 -5.23 -16.85 1.44
C TYR A 242 -4.85 -15.82 2.50
N ASP A 243 -4.43 -14.63 2.07
CA ASP A 243 -4.07 -13.55 2.99
C ASP A 243 -5.31 -12.89 3.61
N ALA A 244 -6.43 -12.80 2.89
CA ALA A 244 -7.67 -12.22 3.43
C ALA A 244 -8.25 -13.03 4.61
N PHE A 245 -8.04 -14.35 4.62
CA PHE A 245 -8.50 -15.24 5.69
C PHE A 245 -7.44 -15.52 6.77
N ASN A 246 -6.25 -14.91 6.67
CA ASN A 246 -5.27 -15.03 7.73
C ASN A 246 -5.81 -14.39 9.04
N PRO A 247 -5.64 -15.04 10.21
CA PRO A 247 -6.18 -14.52 11.48
C PRO A 247 -5.66 -13.14 11.92
N GLN A 248 -4.51 -12.70 11.40
CA GLN A 248 -3.92 -11.37 11.66
C GLN A 248 -4.23 -10.34 10.57
N THR A 249 -4.96 -10.72 9.51
CA THR A 249 -5.44 -9.75 8.53
C THR A 249 -6.69 -9.07 9.08
N ILE A 250 -6.55 -7.80 9.45
CA ILE A 250 -7.61 -7.02 10.12
C ILE A 250 -7.92 -5.73 9.36
N LEU A 251 -9.16 -5.27 9.48
CA LEU A 251 -9.56 -3.90 9.21
C LEU A 251 -9.44 -3.13 10.53
N ALA A 252 -8.29 -2.47 10.72
CA ALA A 252 -7.94 -1.74 11.92
C ALA A 252 -8.64 -0.38 11.98
N TYR A 253 -9.22 -0.08 13.13
CA TYR A 253 -9.85 1.21 13.46
C TYR A 253 -9.22 1.89 14.68
N ASP A 254 -8.31 1.19 15.37
CA ASP A 254 -7.53 1.73 16.50
C ASP A 254 -6.03 1.44 16.33
N LEU A 255 -5.21 2.38 16.81
CA LEU A 255 -3.75 2.32 16.88
C LEU A 255 -3.29 2.78 18.27
N ASN A 256 -2.46 1.97 18.92
CA ASN A 256 -1.88 2.23 20.25
C ASN A 256 -2.95 2.58 21.31
N GLY A 257 -4.07 1.86 21.29
CA GLY A 257 -5.18 2.02 22.23
C GLY A 257 -6.07 3.24 22.00
N LYS A 258 -5.89 3.96 20.89
CA LYS A 258 -6.67 5.14 20.51
C LYS A 258 -7.31 4.96 19.13
N PRO A 259 -8.37 5.72 18.80
CA PRO A 259 -8.87 5.80 17.43
C PRO A 259 -7.74 6.09 16.45
N LEU A 260 -7.72 5.37 15.33
CA LEU A 260 -6.69 5.49 14.30
C LEU A 260 -6.56 6.93 13.80
N PRO A 261 -5.41 7.61 13.86
CA PRO A 261 -5.27 8.97 13.33
C PRO A 261 -5.49 9.05 11.80
N VAL A 262 -5.90 10.22 11.28
CA VAL A 262 -6.02 10.45 9.82
C VAL A 262 -4.73 10.08 9.11
N SER A 263 -3.58 10.57 9.58
CA SER A 263 -2.26 10.27 9.00
C SER A 263 -1.96 8.78 8.86
N ASN A 264 -2.51 7.96 9.75
CA ASN A 264 -2.34 6.52 9.75
C ASN A 264 -3.48 5.74 9.09
N GLY A 265 -4.47 6.41 8.50
CA GLY A 265 -5.47 5.81 7.61
C GLY A 265 -6.88 5.72 8.19
N ALA A 266 -7.27 6.67 9.05
CA ALA A 266 -8.63 6.74 9.58
C ALA A 266 -9.72 6.67 8.49
N PRO A 267 -10.95 6.26 8.82
CA PRO A 267 -11.33 5.58 10.06
C PRO A 267 -10.97 4.09 10.04
N LEU A 268 -10.47 3.59 8.91
CA LEU A 268 -10.28 2.17 8.68
C LEU A 268 -9.07 1.92 7.77
N ARG A 269 -8.15 1.09 8.25
CA ARG A 269 -6.93 0.68 7.54
C ARG A 269 -6.86 -0.84 7.44
N LEU A 270 -6.47 -1.34 6.27
CA LEU A 270 -6.06 -2.73 6.12
C LEU A 270 -4.72 -2.97 6.82
N ARG A 271 -4.66 -4.04 7.60
CA ARG A 271 -3.41 -4.63 8.11
C ARG A 271 -3.30 -6.05 7.55
N VAL A 272 -2.26 -6.30 6.79
CA VAL A 272 -1.85 -7.62 6.29
C VAL A 272 -0.39 -7.82 6.73
N GLU A 273 -0.23 -8.46 7.89
CA GLU A 273 1.03 -8.40 8.66
C GLU A 273 2.18 -9.22 8.07
N ARG A 274 1.88 -10.05 7.07
CA ARG A 274 2.85 -10.86 6.35
C ARG A 274 3.30 -10.21 5.03
N GLN A 275 2.94 -8.96 4.79
CA GLN A 275 3.31 -8.24 3.59
C GLN A 275 3.84 -6.83 3.91
N LEU A 276 4.60 -6.27 2.96
CA LEU A 276 5.17 -4.93 3.05
C LEU A 276 4.11 -3.83 3.21
N GLY A 277 4.55 -2.69 3.73
CA GLY A 277 3.68 -1.60 4.16
C GLY A 277 2.83 -0.96 3.07
N TYR A 278 3.24 -1.04 1.80
CA TYR A 278 2.42 -0.54 0.70
C TYR A 278 1.17 -1.39 0.48
N LYS A 279 1.18 -2.69 0.79
CA LYS A 279 0.00 -3.56 0.71
C LYS A 279 -1.05 -3.29 1.78
N GLN A 280 -0.72 -2.46 2.76
CA GLN A 280 -1.55 -2.20 3.94
C GLN A 280 -2.37 -0.91 3.77
N ALA A 281 -3.36 -0.98 2.88
CA ALA A 281 -4.18 0.13 2.42
C ALA A 281 -4.78 1.02 3.52
N LYS A 282 -4.66 2.33 3.35
CA LYS A 282 -5.25 3.36 4.24
C LYS A 282 -6.58 3.85 3.71
N TYR A 283 -7.40 4.47 4.57
CA TYR A 283 -8.63 5.17 4.15
C TYR A 283 -9.60 4.25 3.39
N VAL A 284 -9.75 3.01 3.85
CA VAL A 284 -10.52 1.98 3.14
C VAL A 284 -12.00 2.32 3.14
N MET A 285 -12.58 2.48 1.95
CA MET A 285 -13.99 2.86 1.76
C MET A 285 -14.85 1.70 1.25
N ARG A 286 -14.25 0.78 0.47
CA ARG A 286 -14.96 -0.35 -0.14
C ARG A 286 -14.04 -1.57 -0.26
N VAL A 287 -14.59 -2.74 0.02
CA VAL A 287 -13.98 -4.05 -0.27
C VAL A 287 -14.81 -4.72 -1.37
N GLU A 288 -14.22 -4.92 -2.53
CA GLU A 288 -14.87 -5.56 -3.67
C GLU A 288 -14.27 -6.94 -3.89
N MET A 289 -15.12 -7.97 -3.89
CA MET A 289 -14.67 -9.33 -4.18
C MET A 289 -14.71 -9.58 -5.69
N VAL A 290 -13.59 -10.01 -6.26
CA VAL A 290 -13.44 -10.23 -7.70
C VAL A 290 -12.85 -11.60 -8.03
N GLU A 291 -13.08 -12.06 -9.25
CA GLU A 291 -12.52 -13.30 -9.78
C GLU A 291 -11.11 -13.09 -10.35
N SER A 292 -10.87 -11.93 -10.96
CA SER A 292 -9.61 -11.55 -11.60
C SER A 292 -9.32 -10.07 -11.41
N LEU A 293 -8.03 -9.73 -11.39
CA LEU A 293 -7.54 -8.36 -11.26
C LEU A 293 -7.39 -7.66 -12.63
N ASN A 294 -7.43 -8.40 -13.74
CA ASN A 294 -7.18 -7.87 -15.10
C ASN A 294 -8.06 -6.67 -15.50
N GLY A 295 -9.26 -6.55 -14.92
CA GLY A 295 -10.20 -5.46 -15.20
C GLY A 295 -10.20 -4.34 -14.16
N ILE A 296 -9.28 -4.38 -13.18
CA ILE A 296 -9.18 -3.43 -12.08
C ILE A 296 -7.91 -2.59 -12.26
N GLY A 297 -8.04 -1.27 -12.24
CA GLY A 297 -6.91 -0.37 -12.47
C GLY A 297 -6.25 -0.63 -13.83
N GLN A 298 -4.93 -0.84 -13.84
CA GLN A 298 -4.18 -1.28 -15.03
C GLN A 298 -3.96 -2.80 -15.08
N GLY A 299 -4.60 -3.55 -14.19
CA GLY A 299 -4.52 -5.02 -14.14
C GLY A 299 -3.35 -5.58 -13.34
N GLY A 300 -2.51 -4.73 -12.74
CA GLY A 300 -1.38 -5.14 -11.90
C GLY A 300 -1.78 -5.60 -10.49
N GLY A 301 -3.01 -5.28 -10.07
CA GLY A 301 -3.55 -5.75 -8.78
C GLY A 301 -3.46 -4.74 -7.64
N GLY A 302 -2.88 -3.57 -7.86
CA GLY A 302 -2.83 -2.48 -6.91
C GLY A 302 -2.19 -1.26 -7.55
N TYR A 303 -2.26 -0.12 -6.88
CA TYR A 303 -1.76 1.14 -7.42
C TYR A 303 -0.24 1.11 -7.69
N TRP A 304 0.52 0.48 -6.79
CA TRP A 304 1.98 0.40 -6.89
C TRP A 304 2.41 -0.70 -7.86
N GLU A 305 1.63 -1.77 -7.93
CA GLU A 305 1.80 -2.89 -8.84
C GLU A 305 1.59 -2.45 -10.29
N ASP A 306 0.58 -1.61 -10.53
CA ASP A 306 0.39 -0.92 -11.83
C ASP A 306 1.61 -0.05 -12.21
N ARG A 307 2.49 0.26 -11.25
CA ARG A 307 3.75 1.01 -11.44
C ARG A 307 5.00 0.12 -11.35
N GLY A 308 4.83 -1.20 -11.32
CA GLY A 308 5.91 -2.18 -11.40
C GLY A 308 6.44 -2.69 -10.06
N TYR A 309 5.71 -2.48 -8.96
CA TYR A 309 5.96 -3.20 -7.71
C TYR A 309 5.43 -4.64 -7.80
N GLU A 310 5.99 -5.54 -7.00
CA GLU A 310 5.51 -6.93 -6.90
C GLU A 310 4.10 -6.98 -6.30
N TRP A 311 3.24 -7.87 -6.77
CA TRP A 311 1.91 -7.99 -6.19
C TRP A 311 1.92 -8.76 -4.86
N TYR A 312 2.73 -9.82 -4.78
CA TYR A 312 3.02 -10.60 -3.59
C TYR A 312 4.29 -10.10 -2.88
N ALA A 313 4.11 -9.12 -2.00
CA ALA A 313 5.19 -8.55 -1.19
C ALA A 313 5.36 -9.24 0.17
N GLY A 314 5.42 -10.57 0.17
CA GLY A 314 5.50 -11.39 1.39
C GLY A 314 6.84 -11.28 2.13
N ILE A 315 6.80 -11.13 3.47
CA ILE A 315 7.96 -11.03 4.39
C ILE A 315 7.99 -12.12 5.46
#